data_AF-A0A7C2U2J8-F1
#
_entry.id   AF-A0A7C2U2J8-F1
#
_cell.length_a   1.000
_cell.length_b   1.000
_cell.length_c   1.000
_cell.angle_alpha   90.00
_cell.angle_beta   90.00
_cell.angle_gamma   90.00
#
_symmetry.space_group_name_H-M   'P 1'
#
loop_
_entity.id
_entity.type
_entity.pdbx_description
1 polymer ?
#
loop_
_entity_poly.entity_id
_entity_poly.type
_entity_poly.pdbx_seq_one_letter_code
_entity_poly.pdbx_strand_id
1 'polypeptide(L)'
;MRSKVSITMAMCALMILATLAHAQRRAPNVLWARSTAGAKITLDGVLNEAVWAKAESIRVQYGKNFHLITGSGSRHEAGSDKPGDPTDATLKFLVDGNTLYLAAVVKDSSVGGGLFNRFDGFLMNIRDHAKVDRPAPPFEYFYGWVTEPWADTTLGLPGKLPGFFGFAGGPRDANTSQIWNAATTVQGTSNNDASVDKGWTTEMMFNLTLRGYDVTKAAGDIVEFNISIYDADWQWPFQAGRFSGNRAWWQGPWGNASAYDIARLHARPDVTVNSTSLPEVGPDLIVPNAANHNVPVIDGKLDEAVWQAAPGLDIRYGDDALRNSYPGIGKWRSGQFQPEIGGKRATILDPADATVKAFFKGNFLFLSANVRDQAVWSINNFDQWDGIRFIINDRAKRDPDEGNLLRRELTVRFDPTGKPIFENFLPFLIDSLQGAKVSVGMKPNTTINNAGDTDQGYWIEMAIDLTKLGYPPGRGDGLLFISATLFDGDSFANAADNYGNRVWWMREGSFNAGPAWALMDPFTVLPPPPAVTVLERPNVIWGAQHQCADYTRRQAG
;
A
#
# COMPACT_ATOMS: atom_id res chain seq x y z
N MET A 1 -2.48 52.08 14.25
CA MET A 1 -1.36 51.25 13.78
C MET A 1 -1.13 49.96 14.58
N ARG A 2 -1.37 49.92 15.90
CA ARG A 2 -1.11 48.71 16.72
C ARG A 2 -2.01 47.49 16.45
N SER A 3 -3.24 47.65 15.94
CA SER A 3 -4.14 46.50 15.67
C SER A 3 -3.86 45.75 14.36
N LYS A 4 -3.22 46.40 13.37
CA LYS A 4 -2.92 45.76 12.07
C LYS A 4 -1.73 44.79 12.18
N VAL A 5 -0.78 45.06 13.08
CA VAL A 5 0.40 44.19 13.29
C VAL A 5 0.03 42.86 13.96
N SER A 6 -0.94 42.86 14.88
CA SER A 6 -1.39 41.64 15.57
C SER A 6 -2.18 40.68 14.67
N ILE A 7 -2.94 41.20 13.70
CA ILE A 7 -3.70 40.37 12.74
C ILE A 7 -2.74 39.70 11.72
N THR A 8 -1.72 40.43 11.25
CA THR A 8 -0.72 39.87 10.32
C THR A 8 0.16 38.80 10.98
N MET A 9 0.57 38.97 12.24
CA MET A 9 1.29 37.92 12.98
C MET A 9 0.44 36.67 13.22
N ALA A 10 -0.85 36.82 13.55
CA ALA A 10 -1.75 35.67 13.74
C ALA A 10 -2.00 34.90 12.43
N MET A 11 -2.15 35.60 11.29
CA MET A 11 -2.25 34.95 9.97
C MET A 11 -0.96 34.25 9.54
N CYS A 12 0.21 34.85 9.78
CA CYS A 12 1.49 34.19 9.51
C CYS A 12 1.68 32.95 10.40
N ALA A 13 1.31 33.02 11.69
CA ALA A 13 1.37 31.86 12.58
C ALA A 13 0.39 30.74 12.16
N LEU A 14 -0.82 31.08 11.72
CA LEU A 14 -1.78 30.10 11.17
C LEU A 14 -1.31 29.48 9.85
N MET A 15 -0.68 30.26 8.96
CA MET A 15 -0.10 29.71 7.72
C MET A 15 1.12 28.82 7.99
N ILE A 16 1.95 29.15 8.99
CA ILE A 16 3.07 28.29 9.42
C ILE A 16 2.57 27.00 10.10
N LEU A 17 1.48 27.06 10.86
CA LEU A 17 0.86 25.86 11.46
C LEU A 17 0.19 24.97 10.40
N ALA A 18 -0.42 25.56 9.37
CA ALA A 18 -1.02 24.80 8.26
C ALA A 18 0.04 24.06 7.43
N THR A 19 1.22 24.65 7.18
CA THR A 19 2.29 23.99 6.41
C THR A 19 2.96 22.86 7.20
N LEU A 20 3.16 23.02 8.51
CA LEU A 20 3.69 21.94 9.38
C LEU A 20 2.74 20.75 9.47
N ALA A 21 1.42 20.99 9.48
CA ALA A 21 0.41 19.93 9.50
C ALA A 21 0.27 19.16 8.17
N HIS A 22 0.78 19.70 7.05
CA HIS A 22 0.79 19.01 5.75
C HIS A 22 2.08 18.21 5.53
N ALA A 23 3.24 18.67 6.05
CA ALA A 23 4.48 17.90 6.00
C ALA A 23 4.39 16.54 6.75
N GLN A 24 3.52 16.45 7.76
CA GLN A 24 3.21 15.20 8.49
C GLN A 24 2.27 14.24 7.74
N ARG A 25 1.71 14.62 6.58
CA ARG A 25 0.73 13.81 5.83
C ARG A 25 1.36 12.94 4.74
N ARG A 26 2.60 13.22 4.33
CA ARG A 26 3.30 12.43 3.31
C ARG A 26 3.68 11.08 3.91
N ALA A 27 3.27 9.99 3.28
CA ALA A 27 3.72 8.68 3.73
C ALA A 27 5.24 8.56 3.63
N PRO A 28 5.91 7.96 4.64
CA PRO A 28 7.36 7.85 4.70
C PRO A 28 7.97 6.92 3.63
N ASN A 29 7.15 6.30 2.79
CA ASN A 29 7.56 5.48 1.65
C ASN A 29 7.49 6.20 0.30
N VAL A 30 7.25 7.51 0.31
CA VAL A 30 7.15 8.35 -0.90
C VAL A 30 8.32 9.31 -0.96
N LEU A 31 9.08 9.26 -2.06
CA LEU A 31 10.17 10.21 -2.36
C LEU A 31 10.05 10.73 -3.79
N TRP A 32 10.55 11.94 -4.06
CA TRP A 32 10.82 12.37 -5.42
C TRP A 32 12.23 11.95 -5.84
N ALA A 33 12.33 11.18 -6.91
CA ALA A 33 13.55 11.04 -7.68
C ALA A 33 13.60 12.22 -8.67
N ARG A 34 14.25 13.30 -8.25
CA ARG A 34 14.26 14.56 -9.00
C ARG A 34 15.08 14.41 -10.29
N SER A 35 14.62 15.05 -11.36
CA SER A 35 15.39 15.16 -12.60
C SER A 35 16.69 15.95 -12.38
N THR A 36 17.80 15.49 -12.94
CA THR A 36 19.10 16.19 -12.88
C THR A 36 19.11 17.50 -13.66
N ALA A 37 18.06 17.79 -14.45
CA ALA A 37 18.01 18.90 -15.40
C ALA A 37 19.18 18.87 -16.41
N GLY A 38 19.57 17.66 -16.85
CA GLY A 38 20.65 17.45 -17.82
C GLY A 38 22.06 17.53 -17.23
N ALA A 39 22.20 17.68 -15.92
CA ALA A 39 23.50 17.51 -15.27
C ALA A 39 23.91 16.04 -15.33
N LYS A 40 25.12 15.80 -15.86
CA LYS A 40 25.70 14.46 -15.98
C LYS A 40 26.02 13.89 -14.60
N ILE A 41 25.68 12.62 -14.39
CA ILE A 41 26.14 11.80 -13.28
C ILE A 41 27.29 10.91 -13.80
N THR A 42 28.40 10.88 -13.08
CA THR A 42 29.51 9.96 -13.34
C THR A 42 29.37 8.79 -12.39
N LEU A 43 29.24 7.58 -12.93
CA LEU A 43 29.11 6.38 -12.11
C LEU A 43 30.50 5.92 -11.64
N ASP A 44 30.98 6.44 -10.52
CA ASP A 44 32.32 6.11 -9.97
C ASP A 44 32.32 5.79 -8.46
N GLY A 45 31.16 5.87 -7.80
CA GLY A 45 31.03 5.62 -6.38
C GLY A 45 31.48 6.81 -5.53
N VAL A 46 31.57 8.01 -6.10
CA VAL A 46 31.97 9.25 -5.42
C VAL A 46 30.91 10.32 -5.66
N LEU A 47 30.18 10.70 -4.61
CA LEU A 47 29.07 11.68 -4.69
C LEU A 47 29.56 13.14 -4.72
N ASN A 48 30.44 13.48 -5.66
CA ASN A 48 31.02 14.83 -5.77
C ASN A 48 30.20 15.78 -6.67
N GLU A 49 29.25 15.26 -7.44
CA GLU A 49 28.37 16.09 -8.24
C GLU A 49 27.38 16.87 -7.38
N ALA A 50 27.23 18.16 -7.67
CA ALA A 50 26.37 19.06 -6.89
C ALA A 50 24.89 18.62 -6.85
N VAL A 51 24.43 17.79 -7.80
CA VAL A 51 23.05 17.29 -7.84
C VAL A 51 22.75 16.31 -6.71
N TRP A 52 23.74 15.53 -6.23
CA TRP A 52 23.56 14.59 -5.12
C TRP A 52 23.28 15.29 -3.79
N ALA A 53 23.74 16.53 -3.62
CA ALA A 53 23.43 17.35 -2.45
C ALA A 53 21.96 17.83 -2.43
N LYS A 54 21.28 17.80 -3.59
CA LYS A 54 19.88 18.26 -3.76
C LYS A 54 18.87 17.12 -3.87
N ALA A 55 19.33 15.88 -3.98
CA ALA A 55 18.47 14.70 -4.03
C ALA A 55 17.67 14.54 -2.73
N GLU A 56 16.42 14.07 -2.84
CA GLU A 56 15.72 13.56 -1.66
C GLU A 56 16.41 12.29 -1.15
N SER A 57 16.32 12.04 0.15
CA SER A 57 16.98 10.92 0.78
C SER A 57 16.13 10.22 1.83
N ILE A 58 16.37 8.93 2.02
CA ILE A 58 15.86 8.15 3.15
C ILE A 58 17.01 7.45 3.86
N ARG A 59 16.90 7.33 5.19
CA ARG A 59 17.87 6.60 6.01
C ARG A 59 17.29 5.27 6.46
N VAL A 60 17.94 4.17 6.08
CA VAL A 60 17.57 2.79 6.44
C VAL A 60 18.52 2.36 7.54
N GLN A 61 17.99 1.98 8.70
CA GLN A 61 18.79 1.67 9.87
C GLN A 61 18.27 0.41 10.58
N TYR A 62 19.20 -0.46 10.96
CA TYR A 62 18.88 -1.64 11.75
C TYR A 62 18.20 -1.26 13.07
N GLY A 63 17.11 -1.95 13.41
CA GLY A 63 16.40 -1.73 14.67
C GLY A 63 15.74 -0.35 14.81
N LYS A 64 15.73 0.49 13.77
CA LYS A 64 15.19 1.86 13.80
C LYS A 64 14.28 2.15 12.61
N ASN A 65 13.45 3.19 12.75
CA ASN A 65 12.60 3.80 11.71
C ASN A 65 11.55 2.89 11.02
N PHE A 66 11.58 1.58 11.23
CA PHE A 66 10.64 0.62 10.62
C PHE A 66 9.19 0.81 11.06
N HIS A 67 8.95 1.39 12.26
CA HIS A 67 7.60 1.60 12.80
C HIS A 67 6.71 2.55 11.98
N LEU A 68 7.33 3.40 11.15
CA LEU A 68 6.61 4.38 10.32
C LEU A 68 6.28 3.82 8.93
N ILE A 69 6.91 2.72 8.51
CA ILE A 69 6.91 2.26 7.13
C ILE A 69 6.40 0.81 7.08
N THR A 70 5.25 0.62 6.45
CA THR A 70 4.45 -0.63 6.38
C THR A 70 5.20 -1.91 6.01
N GLY A 71 6.17 -1.82 5.09
CA GLY A 71 6.98 -2.97 4.64
C GLY A 71 8.46 -2.91 5.04
N SER A 72 8.87 -1.97 5.89
CA SER A 72 10.28 -1.89 6.32
C SER A 72 10.51 -2.65 7.62
N GLY A 73 11.73 -3.14 7.79
CA GLY A 73 12.13 -3.98 8.91
C GLY A 73 13.64 -4.19 8.96
N SER A 74 14.05 -5.05 9.89
CA SER A 74 15.44 -5.45 10.07
C SER A 74 15.49 -6.83 10.71
N ARG A 75 16.55 -7.60 10.43
CA ARG A 75 16.71 -8.97 10.91
C ARG A 75 18.16 -9.26 11.31
N HIS A 76 18.33 -9.92 12.45
CA HIS A 76 19.58 -10.57 12.82
C HIS A 76 19.78 -11.82 11.98
N GLU A 77 20.94 -11.95 11.34
CA GLU A 77 21.25 -13.06 10.44
C GLU A 77 22.25 -14.05 11.04
N ALA A 78 23.26 -13.55 11.77
CA ALA A 78 24.24 -14.42 12.43
C ALA A 78 25.09 -13.67 13.48
N GLY A 79 25.79 -14.43 14.33
CA GLY A 79 26.81 -13.88 15.23
C GLY A 79 26.22 -13.20 16.46
N SER A 80 26.74 -12.02 16.82
CA SER A 80 26.27 -11.24 17.97
C SER A 80 24.87 -10.66 17.77
N ASP A 81 23.97 -10.85 18.74
CA ASP A 81 22.65 -10.20 18.78
C ASP A 81 22.71 -8.69 19.09
N LYS A 82 23.91 -8.18 19.40
CA LYS A 82 24.19 -6.77 19.66
C LYS A 82 25.35 -6.33 18.76
N PRO A 83 25.09 -6.11 17.46
CA PRO A 83 26.10 -5.60 16.53
C PRO A 83 26.66 -4.27 17.02
N GLY A 84 27.96 -4.06 16.82
CA GLY A 84 28.67 -2.85 17.24
C GLY A 84 28.28 -1.62 16.43
N ASP A 85 28.05 -1.82 15.14
CA ASP A 85 27.80 -0.79 14.14
C ASP A 85 26.87 -1.31 13.02
N PRO A 86 25.65 -1.72 13.35
CA PRO A 86 24.77 -2.36 12.39
C PRO A 86 24.31 -1.42 11.27
N THR A 87 23.76 -2.02 10.21
CA THR A 87 23.27 -1.40 8.98
C THR A 87 22.77 0.03 9.22
N ASP A 88 23.48 1.01 8.64
CA ASP A 88 23.11 2.41 8.67
C ASP A 88 23.44 3.08 7.33
N ALA A 89 22.44 3.11 6.45
CA ALA A 89 22.59 3.59 5.09
C ALA A 89 21.72 4.82 4.82
N THR A 90 22.24 5.76 4.05
CA THR A 90 21.47 6.84 3.44
C THR A 90 21.34 6.59 1.94
N LEU A 91 20.11 6.49 1.47
CA LEU A 91 19.76 6.28 0.07
C LEU A 91 19.30 7.60 -0.54
N LYS A 92 19.75 7.90 -1.76
CA LYS A 92 19.38 9.10 -2.53
C LYS A 92 18.97 8.71 -3.94
N PHE A 93 17.97 9.40 -4.49
CA PHE A 93 17.41 9.08 -5.80
C PHE A 93 17.37 10.30 -6.73
N LEU A 94 17.77 10.09 -7.97
CA LEU A 94 17.69 11.07 -9.06
C LEU A 94 17.24 10.38 -10.34
N VAL A 95 16.75 11.14 -11.33
CA VAL A 95 16.53 10.62 -12.68
C VAL A 95 17.22 11.50 -13.72
N ASP A 96 17.69 10.90 -14.80
CA ASP A 96 18.10 11.60 -16.02
C ASP A 96 17.57 10.83 -17.24
N GLY A 97 16.81 11.50 -18.10
CA GLY A 97 15.96 10.81 -19.08
C GLY A 97 15.08 9.74 -18.42
N ASN A 98 15.07 8.53 -18.98
CA ASN A 98 14.36 7.37 -18.42
C ASN A 98 15.28 6.44 -17.62
N THR A 99 16.29 7.01 -16.96
CA THR A 99 17.24 6.28 -16.09
C THR A 99 17.06 6.73 -14.65
N LEU A 100 16.85 5.77 -13.76
CA LEU A 100 16.89 5.99 -12.31
C LEU A 100 18.33 5.85 -11.82
N TYR A 101 18.79 6.83 -11.06
CA TYR A 101 20.05 6.76 -10.32
C TYR A 101 19.76 6.61 -8.82
N LEU A 102 20.49 5.70 -8.20
CA LEU A 102 20.52 5.49 -6.76
C LEU A 102 21.94 5.73 -6.26
N ALA A 103 22.08 6.52 -5.21
CA ALA A 103 23.30 6.55 -4.41
C ALA A 103 23.03 5.99 -3.02
N ALA A 104 23.90 5.11 -2.54
CA ALA A 104 23.89 4.57 -1.19
C ALA A 104 25.19 4.95 -0.49
N VAL A 105 25.06 5.61 0.66
CA VAL A 105 26.19 5.87 1.58
C VAL A 105 25.96 5.01 2.81
N VAL A 106 26.77 3.97 2.97
CA VAL A 106 26.65 2.97 4.02
C VAL A 106 27.77 3.19 5.04
N LYS A 107 27.40 3.36 6.30
CA LYS A 107 28.35 3.42 7.41
C LYS A 107 28.56 2.01 7.93
N ASP A 108 29.81 1.62 8.01
CA ASP A 108 30.20 0.23 8.26
C ASP A 108 31.71 0.22 8.59
N SER A 109 32.09 -0.47 9.66
CA SER A 109 33.47 -0.56 10.14
C SER A 109 34.22 -1.79 9.66
N SER A 110 33.54 -2.69 8.94
CA SER A 110 34.08 -3.94 8.41
C SER A 110 33.32 -4.35 7.14
N VAL A 111 33.89 -4.01 5.98
CA VAL A 111 33.24 -4.24 4.68
C VAL A 111 33.78 -5.50 4.03
N GLY A 112 32.94 -6.40 3.53
CA GLY A 112 33.41 -7.56 2.77
C GLY A 112 32.35 -8.59 2.39
N GLY A 113 32.85 -9.76 2.02
CA GLY A 113 32.08 -10.83 1.41
C GLY A 113 32.13 -12.20 2.04
N GLY A 114 31.02 -12.89 1.93
CA GLY A 114 30.87 -14.23 2.48
C GLY A 114 29.70 -15.00 1.91
N LEU A 115 29.31 -16.03 2.65
CA LEU A 115 28.11 -16.81 2.37
C LEU A 115 26.86 -15.93 2.49
N PHE A 116 25.76 -16.41 1.96
CA PHE A 116 24.48 -15.71 1.94
C PHE A 116 24.08 -15.28 3.35
N ASN A 117 23.58 -14.04 3.46
CA ASN A 117 23.29 -13.32 4.70
C ASN A 117 24.51 -13.03 5.61
N ARG A 118 25.74 -13.21 5.11
CA ARG A 118 27.02 -12.89 5.78
C ARG A 118 27.98 -12.17 4.83
N PHE A 119 27.47 -11.10 4.24
CA PHE A 119 28.15 -10.27 3.26
C PHE A 119 27.60 -8.84 3.34
N ASP A 120 28.33 -7.88 2.79
CA ASP A 120 27.85 -6.53 2.54
C ASP A 120 27.24 -6.40 1.15
N GLY A 121 26.12 -5.69 1.03
CA GLY A 121 25.50 -5.48 -0.27
C GLY A 121 24.04 -5.12 -0.25
N PHE A 122 23.44 -5.19 -1.44
CA PHE A 122 22.07 -4.78 -1.70
C PHE A 122 21.33 -5.84 -2.47
N LEU A 123 20.18 -6.25 -1.94
CA LEU A 123 19.20 -7.05 -2.66
C LEU A 123 17.97 -6.18 -2.93
N MET A 124 17.68 -5.94 -4.20
CA MET A 124 16.71 -4.93 -4.64
C MET A 124 15.72 -5.49 -5.64
N ASN A 125 14.60 -4.79 -5.82
CA ASN A 125 13.76 -4.99 -6.99
C ASN A 125 13.08 -3.72 -7.47
N ILE A 126 12.82 -3.70 -8.77
CA ILE A 126 11.86 -2.81 -9.42
C ILE A 126 10.74 -3.69 -9.96
N ARG A 127 9.48 -3.28 -9.79
CA ARG A 127 8.35 -4.04 -10.36
C ARG A 127 8.37 -3.96 -11.89
N ASP A 128 8.13 -5.08 -12.56
CA ASP A 128 8.17 -5.16 -14.02
C ASP A 128 6.79 -4.88 -14.62
N HIS A 129 6.53 -3.60 -14.92
CA HIS A 129 5.29 -3.13 -15.56
C HIS A 129 5.19 -3.54 -17.03
N ALA A 130 6.28 -4.05 -17.63
CA ALA A 130 6.24 -4.61 -18.98
C ALA A 130 5.54 -5.98 -19.02
N LYS A 131 5.31 -6.62 -17.86
CA LYS A 131 4.57 -7.88 -17.77
C LYS A 131 3.07 -7.64 -17.63
N VAL A 132 2.30 -8.57 -18.19
CA VAL A 132 0.84 -8.57 -18.08
C VAL A 132 0.36 -9.05 -16.71
N ASP A 133 1.20 -9.79 -15.98
CA ASP A 133 0.88 -10.37 -14.68
C ASP A 133 0.52 -9.31 -13.63
N ARG A 134 -0.42 -9.66 -12.74
CA ARG A 134 -0.87 -8.80 -11.64
C ARG A 134 -0.91 -9.59 -10.32
N PRO A 135 -0.39 -9.05 -9.20
CA PRO A 135 0.40 -7.81 -9.10
C PRO A 135 1.65 -7.88 -9.99
N ALA A 136 2.12 -6.73 -10.48
CA ALA A 136 3.31 -6.66 -11.33
C ALA A 136 4.49 -7.38 -10.65
N PRO A 137 5.16 -8.32 -11.34
CA PRO A 137 6.14 -9.19 -10.73
C PRO A 137 7.41 -8.39 -10.36
N PRO A 138 8.16 -8.81 -9.33
CA PRO A 138 9.48 -8.24 -9.06
C PRO A 138 10.46 -8.57 -10.18
N PHE A 139 11.35 -7.63 -10.49
CA PHE A 139 12.58 -7.90 -11.23
C PHE A 139 13.78 -7.64 -10.31
N GLU A 140 14.51 -8.71 -10.00
CA GLU A 140 15.59 -8.68 -9.01
C GLU A 140 16.88 -8.04 -9.55
N TYR A 141 17.46 -7.18 -8.72
CA TYR A 141 18.81 -6.63 -8.86
C TYR A 141 19.58 -6.94 -7.59
N PHE A 142 20.67 -7.70 -7.68
CA PHE A 142 21.47 -8.08 -6.52
C PHE A 142 22.92 -7.67 -6.74
N TYR A 143 23.44 -6.81 -5.86
CA TYR A 143 24.80 -6.30 -5.93
C TYR A 143 25.48 -6.41 -4.57
N GLY A 144 26.55 -7.19 -4.44
CA GLY A 144 27.16 -7.45 -3.13
C GLY A 144 28.45 -8.26 -3.21
N TRP A 145 29.12 -8.43 -2.08
CA TRP A 145 30.31 -9.28 -1.97
C TRP A 145 29.91 -10.72 -1.62
N VAL A 146 29.26 -11.44 -2.54
CA VAL A 146 28.79 -12.80 -2.24
C VAL A 146 29.81 -13.84 -2.70
N THR A 147 30.17 -14.77 -1.82
CA THR A 147 31.16 -15.83 -2.09
C THR A 147 30.58 -17.24 -2.02
N GLU A 148 29.28 -17.37 -2.28
CA GLU A 148 28.59 -18.66 -2.40
C GLU A 148 29.17 -19.49 -3.56
N PRO A 149 29.02 -20.83 -3.57
CA PRO A 149 29.50 -21.68 -4.67
C PRO A 149 28.89 -21.35 -6.05
N TRP A 150 27.71 -20.72 -6.07
CA TRP A 150 27.06 -20.25 -7.29
C TRP A 150 27.52 -18.83 -7.70
N ALA A 151 28.27 -18.15 -6.85
CA ALA A 151 28.79 -16.80 -7.05
C ALA A 151 30.29 -16.82 -7.40
N ASP A 152 30.82 -15.66 -7.78
CA ASP A 152 32.28 -15.49 -7.92
C ASP A 152 32.93 -15.45 -6.54
N THR A 153 33.50 -16.59 -6.13
CA THR A 153 34.19 -16.72 -4.83
C THR A 153 35.41 -15.79 -4.69
N THR A 154 35.95 -15.25 -5.78
CA THR A 154 37.09 -14.33 -5.72
C THR A 154 36.72 -12.97 -5.15
N LEU A 155 35.43 -12.64 -5.04
CA LEU A 155 34.94 -11.40 -4.43
C LEU A 155 35.26 -11.31 -2.92
N GLY A 156 35.60 -12.43 -2.26
CA GLY A 156 36.05 -12.47 -0.87
C GLY A 156 37.53 -12.14 -0.68
N LEU A 157 38.28 -11.82 -1.74
CA LEU A 157 39.68 -11.43 -1.63
C LEU A 157 39.82 -9.95 -1.23
N PRO A 158 40.88 -9.58 -0.46
CA PRO A 158 41.12 -8.19 -0.06
C PRO A 158 41.08 -7.19 -1.22
N GLY A 159 40.35 -6.08 -1.03
CA GLY A 159 40.26 -4.96 -1.98
C GLY A 159 39.39 -5.23 -3.22
N LYS A 160 38.67 -6.34 -3.28
CA LYS A 160 37.71 -6.61 -4.36
C LYS A 160 36.46 -5.76 -4.22
N LEU A 161 35.82 -5.44 -5.34
CA LEU A 161 34.54 -4.73 -5.40
C LEU A 161 33.37 -5.71 -5.49
N PRO A 162 32.12 -5.28 -5.23
CA PRO A 162 30.95 -6.16 -5.29
C PRO A 162 30.67 -6.68 -6.70
N GLY A 163 30.03 -7.85 -6.76
CA GLY A 163 29.58 -8.50 -8.00
C GLY A 163 28.11 -8.23 -8.33
N PHE A 164 27.71 -8.59 -9.56
CA PHE A 164 26.34 -8.45 -10.08
C PHE A 164 25.64 -9.82 -10.16
N PHE A 165 24.54 -9.96 -9.44
CA PHE A 165 23.77 -11.19 -9.26
C PHE A 165 22.27 -10.99 -9.49
N GLY A 166 21.51 -12.05 -9.27
CA GLY A 166 20.06 -12.07 -9.44
C GLY A 166 19.63 -12.14 -10.90
N PHE A 167 18.36 -11.85 -11.19
CA PHE A 167 17.82 -11.91 -12.55
C PHE A 167 18.51 -10.92 -13.51
N ALA A 168 19.01 -9.80 -13.00
CA ALA A 168 19.79 -8.82 -13.74
C ALA A 168 21.30 -9.11 -13.78
N GLY A 169 21.76 -10.19 -13.14
CA GLY A 169 23.17 -10.46 -12.86
C GLY A 169 24.05 -10.75 -14.08
N GLY A 170 25.30 -11.13 -13.80
CA GLY A 170 26.28 -11.52 -14.81
C GLY A 170 27.24 -10.40 -15.22
N PRO A 171 28.22 -10.70 -16.10
CA PRO A 171 29.29 -9.79 -16.48
C PRO A 171 28.78 -8.43 -17.00
N ARG A 172 29.52 -7.37 -16.68
CA ARG A 172 29.25 -6.02 -17.20
C ARG A 172 30.02 -5.79 -18.51
N ASP A 173 29.28 -5.57 -19.58
CA ASP A 173 29.79 -5.17 -20.89
C ASP A 173 29.06 -3.92 -21.40
N ALA A 174 29.35 -3.48 -22.63
CA ALA A 174 28.75 -2.27 -23.19
C ALA A 174 27.21 -2.33 -23.29
N ASN A 175 26.61 -3.53 -23.40
CA ASN A 175 25.17 -3.71 -23.51
C ASN A 175 24.52 -3.92 -22.14
N THR A 176 25.07 -4.80 -21.29
CA THR A 176 24.48 -5.11 -19.98
C THR A 176 24.61 -3.93 -19.01
N SER A 177 25.66 -3.11 -19.15
CA SER A 177 25.85 -1.89 -18.36
C SER A 177 24.86 -0.78 -18.71
N GLN A 178 24.17 -0.85 -19.85
CA GLN A 178 23.09 0.08 -20.19
C GLN A 178 21.74 -0.32 -19.59
N ILE A 179 21.60 -1.56 -19.13
CA ILE A 179 20.39 -2.05 -18.43
C ILE A 179 20.46 -1.62 -16.98
N TRP A 180 21.58 -1.94 -16.34
CA TRP A 180 21.94 -1.45 -15.02
C TRP A 180 23.43 -1.60 -14.79
N ASN A 181 23.97 -0.71 -13.98
CA ASN A 181 25.37 -0.71 -13.62
C ASN A 181 25.54 -0.12 -12.23
N ALA A 182 26.68 -0.39 -11.61
CA ALA A 182 27.03 0.12 -10.31
C ALA A 182 28.54 0.40 -10.21
N ALA A 183 28.91 1.39 -9.42
CA ALA A 183 30.30 1.67 -9.05
C ALA A 183 30.38 1.91 -7.54
N THR A 184 31.41 1.35 -6.91
CA THR A 184 31.56 1.37 -5.45
C THR A 184 32.94 1.83 -5.06
N THR A 185 33.00 2.73 -4.08
CA THR A 185 34.22 3.13 -3.38
C THR A 185 34.11 2.73 -1.91
N VAL A 186 35.08 1.94 -1.43
CA VAL A 186 35.23 1.59 -0.01
C VAL A 186 36.16 2.60 0.64
N GLN A 187 35.76 3.18 1.77
CA GLN A 187 36.62 4.07 2.57
C GLN A 187 37.47 3.23 3.54
N GLY A 188 38.37 2.43 2.95
CA GLY A 188 39.18 1.44 3.65
C GLY A 188 39.59 0.30 2.71
N THR A 189 39.53 -0.96 3.14
CA THR A 189 39.86 -2.12 2.29
C THR A 189 38.89 -3.27 2.56
N SER A 190 38.02 -3.55 1.59
CA SER A 190 37.09 -4.67 1.69
C SER A 190 37.79 -6.01 1.93
N ASN A 191 37.11 -6.93 2.61
CA ASN A 191 37.60 -8.24 3.00
C ASN A 191 38.92 -8.19 3.80
N ASN A 192 39.14 -7.12 4.60
CA ASN A 192 40.33 -6.97 5.41
C ASN A 192 40.14 -6.07 6.65
N ASP A 193 39.82 -6.70 7.76
CA ASP A 193 39.58 -6.10 9.08
C ASP A 193 40.88 -5.81 9.86
N ALA A 194 42.05 -5.87 9.21
CA ALA A 194 43.30 -5.44 9.84
C ALA A 194 43.29 -3.93 10.15
N SER A 195 42.50 -3.15 9.41
CA SER A 195 42.17 -1.76 9.68
C SER A 195 40.67 -1.58 9.71
N VAL A 196 40.18 -0.69 10.57
CA VAL A 196 38.77 -0.32 10.64
C VAL A 196 38.38 0.48 9.40
N ASP A 197 37.37 0.02 8.67
CA ASP A 197 36.77 0.76 7.56
C ASP A 197 35.91 1.92 8.09
N LYS A 198 35.56 2.87 7.21
CA LYS A 198 34.63 3.97 7.55
C LYS A 198 33.27 3.84 6.86
N GLY A 199 33.14 2.83 6.00
CA GLY A 199 31.97 2.57 5.18
C GLY A 199 32.30 2.50 3.71
N TRP A 200 31.24 2.53 2.91
CA TRP A 200 31.33 2.46 1.47
C TRP A 200 30.23 3.29 0.81
N THR A 201 30.50 3.74 -0.40
CA THR A 201 29.58 4.49 -1.23
C THR A 201 29.39 3.75 -2.53
N THR A 202 28.13 3.57 -2.92
CA THR A 202 27.77 2.99 -4.22
C THR A 202 26.87 3.93 -4.98
N GLU A 203 27.16 4.12 -6.25
CA GLU A 203 26.22 4.68 -7.21
C GLU A 203 25.72 3.56 -8.12
N MET A 204 24.44 3.62 -8.48
CA MET A 204 23.79 2.69 -9.39
C MET A 204 22.95 3.43 -10.40
N MET A 205 22.82 2.84 -11.58
CA MET A 205 21.88 3.28 -12.60
C MET A 205 20.97 2.11 -13.00
N PHE A 206 19.70 2.41 -13.28
CA PHE A 206 18.70 1.46 -13.75
C PHE A 206 17.95 2.05 -14.94
N ASN A 207 17.97 1.35 -16.08
CA ASN A 207 17.16 1.71 -17.24
C ASN A 207 15.71 1.31 -16.99
N LEU A 208 14.83 2.30 -16.90
CA LEU A 208 13.44 2.12 -16.53
C LEU A 208 12.56 1.62 -17.70
N THR A 209 12.97 1.89 -18.94
CA THR A 209 12.22 1.51 -20.16
C THR A 209 11.98 0.00 -20.22
N LEU A 210 13.01 -0.79 -19.89
CA LEU A 210 12.95 -2.25 -19.95
C LEU A 210 11.99 -2.86 -18.92
N ARG A 211 11.60 -2.08 -17.90
CA ARG A 211 10.64 -2.46 -16.87
C ARG A 211 9.26 -1.82 -17.08
N GLY A 212 9.04 -1.15 -18.22
CA GLY A 212 7.73 -0.61 -18.60
C GLY A 212 7.37 0.75 -18.00
N TYR A 213 8.33 1.46 -17.39
CA TYR A 213 8.11 2.83 -16.91
C TYR A 213 8.49 3.86 -17.95
N ASP A 214 7.84 5.02 -17.88
CA ASP A 214 8.23 6.21 -18.62
C ASP A 214 8.12 7.45 -17.72
N VAL A 215 9.23 7.85 -17.12
CA VAL A 215 9.31 9.04 -16.26
C VAL A 215 9.52 10.33 -17.06
N THR A 216 9.66 10.24 -18.39
CA THR A 216 9.92 11.37 -19.28
C THR A 216 8.63 12.03 -19.79
N LYS A 217 7.50 11.33 -19.73
CA LYS A 217 6.19 11.91 -20.03
C LYS A 217 5.84 13.05 -19.07
N ALA A 218 4.97 13.96 -19.52
CA ALA A 218 4.62 15.17 -18.76
C ALA A 218 4.07 14.88 -17.35
N ALA A 219 3.29 13.81 -17.19
CA ALA A 219 2.77 13.40 -15.89
C ALA A 219 3.81 12.66 -15.01
N GLY A 220 4.92 12.20 -15.61
CA GLY A 220 5.92 11.38 -14.94
C GLY A 220 5.39 9.97 -14.63
N ASP A 221 6.19 9.18 -13.91
CA ASP A 221 5.81 7.85 -13.45
C ASP A 221 6.12 7.65 -11.96
N ILE A 222 5.57 6.59 -11.40
CA ILE A 222 5.87 6.15 -10.03
C ILE A 222 6.68 4.86 -10.14
N VAL A 223 7.99 4.95 -9.89
CA VAL A 223 8.86 3.76 -9.87
C VAL A 223 8.64 3.02 -8.55
N GLU A 224 8.17 1.78 -8.68
CA GLU A 224 7.94 0.87 -7.56
C GLU A 224 9.23 0.14 -7.21
N PHE A 225 9.83 0.46 -6.05
CA PHE A 225 11.19 0.04 -5.68
C PHE A 225 11.27 -0.58 -4.28
N ASN A 226 12.11 -1.60 -4.10
CA ASN A 226 12.47 -2.19 -2.81
C ASN A 226 13.99 -2.37 -2.71
N ILE A 227 14.51 -2.28 -1.50
CA ILE A 227 15.92 -2.53 -1.20
C ILE A 227 16.11 -3.11 0.20
N SER A 228 16.88 -4.18 0.27
CA SER A 228 17.42 -4.79 1.48
C SER A 228 18.92 -4.61 1.50
N ILE A 229 19.44 -4.12 2.61
CA ILE A 229 20.85 -3.78 2.80
C ILE A 229 21.40 -4.78 3.81
N TYR A 230 22.42 -5.52 3.36
CA TYR A 230 23.11 -6.51 4.14
C TYR A 230 24.40 -5.94 4.69
N ASP A 231 24.72 -6.41 5.88
CA ASP A 231 25.84 -5.94 6.69
C ASP A 231 26.43 -7.14 7.45
N ALA A 232 27.75 -7.34 7.30
CA ALA A 232 28.45 -8.45 7.95
C ALA A 232 29.82 -8.03 8.48
N ASP A 233 29.88 -7.81 9.79
CA ASP A 233 31.08 -7.30 10.44
C ASP A 233 32.05 -8.40 10.88
N TRP A 234 33.33 -8.06 10.91
CA TRP A 234 34.44 -8.77 11.56
C TRP A 234 34.65 -10.20 11.08
N GLN A 235 34.47 -10.43 9.78
CA GLN A 235 34.59 -11.73 9.14
C GLN A 235 35.97 -11.99 8.49
N TRP A 236 36.82 -10.97 8.31
CA TRP A 236 38.03 -11.05 7.49
C TRP A 236 39.31 -10.51 8.17
N PRO A 237 40.00 -11.27 9.03
CA PRO A 237 39.72 -12.64 9.42
C PRO A 237 38.62 -12.72 10.47
N PHE A 238 37.93 -13.85 10.50
CA PHE A 238 36.80 -14.09 11.39
C PHE A 238 37.13 -13.86 12.87
N GLN A 239 36.41 -12.95 13.52
CA GLN A 239 36.55 -12.64 14.94
C GLN A 239 35.29 -13.09 15.70
N ALA A 240 35.29 -14.32 16.24
CA ALA A 240 34.11 -14.94 16.84
C ALA A 240 33.37 -14.09 17.89
N GLY A 241 34.08 -13.27 18.67
CA GLY A 241 33.49 -12.41 19.70
C GLY A 241 32.96 -11.07 19.20
N ARG A 242 33.16 -10.74 17.92
CA ARG A 242 32.75 -9.46 17.31
C ARG A 242 31.91 -9.63 16.06
N PHE A 243 31.98 -10.80 15.41
CA PHE A 243 31.22 -11.11 14.22
C PHE A 243 29.73 -10.88 14.41
N SER A 244 29.13 -10.13 13.50
CA SER A 244 27.69 -9.92 13.41
C SER A 244 27.25 -9.87 11.96
N GLY A 245 26.19 -10.60 11.62
CA GLY A 245 25.49 -10.48 10.35
C GLY A 245 24.09 -9.91 10.61
N ASN A 246 23.73 -8.85 9.91
CA ASN A 246 22.42 -8.23 10.02
C ASN A 246 21.96 -7.63 8.68
N ARG A 247 20.67 -7.34 8.58
CA ARG A 247 20.14 -6.58 7.45
C ARG A 247 19.02 -5.65 7.88
N ALA A 248 18.87 -4.56 7.14
CA ALA A 248 17.72 -3.66 7.23
C ALA A 248 17.21 -3.33 5.82
N TRP A 249 15.90 -3.11 5.67
CA TRP A 249 15.32 -2.89 4.36
C TRP A 249 14.29 -1.77 4.35
N TRP A 250 14.14 -1.19 3.16
CA TRP A 250 13.04 -0.31 2.82
C TRP A 250 12.03 -1.09 1.98
N GLN A 251 10.83 -1.24 2.53
CA GLN A 251 9.62 -1.74 1.88
C GLN A 251 9.58 -3.24 1.52
N GLY A 252 10.72 -3.91 1.33
CA GLY A 252 10.77 -5.38 1.31
C GLY A 252 12.18 -5.96 1.45
N PRO A 253 12.34 -7.11 2.13
CA PRO A 253 13.66 -7.73 2.37
C PRO A 253 14.21 -8.55 1.19
N TRP A 254 13.40 -8.81 0.16
CA TRP A 254 13.73 -9.74 -0.93
C TRP A 254 13.60 -9.10 -2.31
N GLY A 255 14.51 -9.48 -3.21
CA GLY A 255 14.57 -9.00 -4.60
C GLY A 255 13.63 -9.76 -5.55
N ASN A 256 13.22 -10.98 -5.21
CA ASN A 256 12.38 -11.82 -6.06
C ASN A 256 10.94 -12.00 -5.51
N ALA A 257 10.54 -11.24 -4.48
CA ALA A 257 9.24 -11.40 -3.82
C ALA A 257 8.25 -10.25 -4.11
N SER A 258 6.98 -10.61 -4.30
CA SER A 258 5.85 -9.67 -4.46
C SER A 258 5.06 -9.45 -3.17
N ALA A 259 5.33 -10.22 -2.12
CA ALA A 259 4.58 -10.27 -0.87
C ALA A 259 4.55 -8.98 -0.04
N TYR A 260 5.56 -8.15 -0.23
CA TYR A 260 5.83 -6.98 0.58
C TYR A 260 5.22 -5.71 -0.01
N ASP A 261 5.22 -4.68 0.82
CA ASP A 261 4.91 -3.34 0.36
C ASP A 261 6.04 -2.82 -0.56
N ILE A 262 5.86 -1.62 -1.09
CA ILE A 262 6.71 -1.06 -2.13
C ILE A 262 6.95 0.42 -1.91
N ALA A 263 8.20 0.86 -2.12
CA ALA A 263 8.50 2.28 -2.14
C ALA A 263 7.97 2.92 -3.42
N ARG A 264 7.67 4.22 -3.32
CA ARG A 264 7.12 5.00 -4.42
C ARG A 264 8.06 6.15 -4.72
N LEU A 265 8.85 5.98 -5.77
CA LEU A 265 9.74 7.00 -6.29
C LEU A 265 9.00 7.76 -7.39
N HIS A 266 8.47 8.92 -7.06
CA HIS A 266 7.84 9.80 -8.03
C HIS A 266 8.92 10.48 -8.87
N ALA A 267 8.78 10.43 -10.19
CA ALA A 267 9.73 11.02 -11.13
C ALA A 267 8.98 11.69 -12.28
N ARG A 268 9.31 12.95 -12.57
CA ARG A 268 8.66 13.77 -13.60
C ARG A 268 9.68 14.75 -14.17
N PRO A 269 9.66 15.07 -15.48
CA PRO A 269 10.71 15.87 -16.10
C PRO A 269 10.80 17.31 -15.58
N ASP A 270 9.69 17.92 -15.15
CA ASP A 270 9.63 19.29 -14.61
C ASP A 270 9.97 19.39 -13.11
N VAL A 271 10.02 18.26 -12.39
CA VAL A 271 10.46 18.21 -10.99
C VAL A 271 11.95 17.93 -10.97
N THR A 272 12.73 19.00 -10.91
CA THR A 272 14.18 18.92 -11.03
C THR A 272 14.89 19.16 -9.71
N VAL A 273 16.20 18.94 -9.70
CA VAL A 273 17.10 19.36 -8.62
C VAL A 273 17.08 20.87 -8.37
N ASN A 274 16.54 21.68 -9.28
CA ASN A 274 16.40 23.13 -9.11
C ASN A 274 14.99 23.55 -8.61
N SER A 275 14.05 22.61 -8.49
CA SER A 275 12.72 22.90 -7.93
C SER A 275 12.84 23.28 -6.46
N THR A 276 12.48 24.52 -6.13
CA THR A 276 12.53 25.07 -4.76
C THR A 276 11.36 24.57 -3.89
N SER A 277 10.25 24.21 -4.51
CA SER A 277 9.11 23.51 -3.90
C SER A 277 8.82 22.24 -4.69
N LEU A 278 8.59 21.14 -3.98
CA LEU A 278 8.17 19.88 -4.58
C LEU A 278 6.63 19.84 -4.70
N PRO A 279 6.08 19.29 -5.81
CA PRO A 279 4.66 19.02 -5.87
C PRO A 279 4.25 18.05 -4.75
N GLU A 280 3.08 18.29 -4.17
CA GLU A 280 2.48 17.38 -3.21
C GLU A 280 2.14 16.06 -3.90
N VAL A 281 2.40 14.95 -3.21
CA VAL A 281 2.04 13.61 -3.65
C VAL A 281 0.83 13.17 -2.84
N GLY A 282 -0.28 12.91 -3.53
CA GLY A 282 -1.50 12.40 -2.90
C GLY A 282 -1.45 10.90 -2.59
N PRO A 283 -2.34 10.43 -1.69
CA PRO A 283 -2.53 9.00 -1.38
C PRO A 283 -3.18 8.25 -2.55
N ASP A 284 -3.20 6.90 -2.49
CA ASP A 284 -4.01 6.10 -3.42
C ASP A 284 -5.50 6.25 -3.16
N LEU A 285 -5.86 6.54 -1.90
CA LEU A 285 -7.25 6.68 -1.49
C LEU A 285 -7.37 7.79 -0.45
N ILE A 286 -8.34 8.68 -0.66
CA ILE A 286 -8.79 9.61 0.38
C ILE A 286 -10.02 9.00 1.04
N VAL A 287 -9.95 8.77 2.36
CA VAL A 287 -11.09 8.33 3.17
C VAL A 287 -11.70 9.59 3.79
N PRO A 288 -12.91 10.00 3.35
CA PRO A 288 -13.51 11.26 3.77
C PRO A 288 -14.04 11.21 5.20
N ASN A 289 -14.16 12.39 5.81
CA ASN A 289 -14.71 12.60 7.14
C ASN A 289 -16.24 12.71 7.10
N ALA A 290 -16.93 11.86 7.85
CA ALA A 290 -18.39 11.90 8.00
C ALA A 290 -18.86 12.79 9.16
N ALA A 291 -18.16 13.91 9.42
CA ALA A 291 -18.48 14.82 10.51
C ALA A 291 -19.94 15.31 10.46
N ASN A 292 -20.45 15.58 9.25
CA ASN A 292 -21.79 16.13 8.99
C ASN A 292 -22.91 15.09 8.87
N HIS A 293 -22.61 13.81 9.09
CA HIS A 293 -23.58 12.72 9.01
C HIS A 293 -23.76 12.04 10.37
N ASN A 294 -24.92 11.43 10.59
CA ASN A 294 -25.08 10.52 11.72
C ASN A 294 -24.21 9.27 11.52
N VAL A 295 -23.84 8.63 12.63
CA VAL A 295 -23.20 7.30 12.57
C VAL A 295 -24.24 6.32 11.99
N PRO A 296 -23.90 5.53 10.95
CA PRO A 296 -24.84 4.56 10.40
C PRO A 296 -25.12 3.45 11.42
N VAL A 297 -26.28 2.82 11.31
CA VAL A 297 -26.60 1.61 12.06
C VAL A 297 -26.05 0.44 11.26
N ILE A 298 -25.16 -0.35 11.86
CA ILE A 298 -24.63 -1.55 11.18
C ILE A 298 -25.69 -2.65 11.23
N ASP A 299 -26.58 -2.67 10.24
CA ASP A 299 -27.71 -3.59 10.14
C ASP A 299 -27.75 -4.39 8.82
N GLY A 300 -26.81 -4.14 7.92
CA GLY A 300 -26.66 -4.85 6.64
C GLY A 300 -27.41 -4.17 5.51
N LYS A 301 -27.79 -2.90 5.66
CA LYS A 301 -28.44 -2.09 4.63
C LYS A 301 -27.64 -0.83 4.38
N LEU A 302 -27.56 -0.41 3.13
CA LEU A 302 -26.83 0.80 2.75
C LEU A 302 -27.79 1.98 2.51
N ASP A 303 -28.82 2.12 3.34
CA ASP A 303 -29.92 3.06 3.13
C ASP A 303 -29.70 4.43 3.79
N GLU A 304 -28.72 4.57 4.68
CA GLU A 304 -28.42 5.86 5.30
C GLU A 304 -27.74 6.83 4.32
N ALA A 305 -28.04 8.12 4.51
CA ALA A 305 -27.52 9.20 3.67
C ALA A 305 -25.99 9.23 3.57
N VAL A 306 -25.27 8.76 4.60
CA VAL A 306 -23.81 8.72 4.60
C VAL A 306 -23.26 7.73 3.57
N TRP A 307 -23.91 6.57 3.40
CA TRP A 307 -23.53 5.60 2.38
C TRP A 307 -23.81 6.11 0.99
N GLN A 308 -24.87 6.89 0.81
CA GLN A 308 -25.19 7.53 -0.47
C GLN A 308 -24.18 8.63 -0.82
N ALA A 309 -23.72 9.40 0.18
CA ALA A 309 -22.75 10.48 0.01
C ALA A 309 -21.30 10.00 -0.16
N ALA A 310 -20.94 8.84 0.41
CA ALA A 310 -19.57 8.34 0.36
C ALA A 310 -19.16 7.94 -1.07
N PRO A 311 -17.93 8.29 -1.51
CA PRO A 311 -17.40 7.89 -2.81
C PRO A 311 -17.22 6.36 -2.85
N GLY A 312 -17.47 5.79 -4.02
CA GLY A 312 -17.32 4.36 -4.29
C GLY A 312 -16.03 4.05 -5.05
N LEU A 313 -15.47 2.88 -4.75
CA LEU A 313 -14.43 2.20 -5.53
C LEU A 313 -15.05 0.91 -6.06
N ASP A 314 -15.12 0.77 -7.38
CA ASP A 314 -15.63 -0.46 -7.99
C ASP A 314 -14.51 -1.51 -8.11
N ILE A 315 -14.88 -2.79 -7.97
CA ILE A 315 -14.02 -3.96 -8.17
C ILE A 315 -14.80 -4.95 -9.06
N ARG A 316 -14.23 -5.36 -10.19
CA ARG A 316 -14.88 -6.23 -11.19
C ARG A 316 -13.87 -7.15 -11.89
N TYR A 317 -14.21 -8.43 -11.99
CA TYR A 317 -13.41 -9.41 -12.74
C TYR A 317 -13.48 -9.14 -14.25
N GLY A 318 -12.35 -9.27 -14.95
CA GLY A 318 -12.26 -9.10 -16.40
C GLY A 318 -12.29 -7.64 -16.90
N ASP A 319 -12.41 -6.66 -16.01
CA ASP A 319 -12.49 -5.24 -16.37
C ASP A 319 -11.12 -4.55 -16.29
N ASP A 320 -10.33 -4.73 -17.34
CA ASP A 320 -9.01 -4.13 -17.47
C ASP A 320 -9.07 -2.59 -17.50
N ALA A 321 -10.15 -2.00 -18.04
CA ALA A 321 -10.32 -0.55 -18.10
C ALA A 321 -10.53 0.04 -16.70
N LEU A 322 -11.40 -0.57 -15.89
CA LEU A 322 -11.58 -0.21 -14.49
C LEU A 322 -10.26 -0.36 -13.72
N ARG A 323 -9.59 -1.51 -13.83
CA ARG A 323 -8.30 -1.74 -13.14
C ARG A 323 -7.26 -0.70 -13.51
N ASN A 324 -7.16 -0.34 -14.79
CA ASN A 324 -6.25 0.69 -15.29
C ASN A 324 -6.59 2.11 -14.80
N SER A 325 -7.84 2.34 -14.36
CA SER A 325 -8.28 3.61 -13.78
C SER A 325 -7.88 3.78 -12.31
N TYR A 326 -7.47 2.70 -11.62
CA TYR A 326 -7.10 2.79 -10.21
C TYR A 326 -5.92 3.74 -9.99
N PRO A 327 -6.03 4.65 -9.00
CA PRO A 327 -5.04 5.70 -8.76
C PRO A 327 -3.69 5.15 -8.29
N GLY A 328 -2.65 5.98 -8.43
CA GLY A 328 -1.31 5.66 -7.97
C GLY A 328 -0.76 4.38 -8.61
N ILE A 329 -0.33 3.45 -7.78
CA ILE A 329 0.17 2.13 -8.21
C ILE A 329 -0.95 1.08 -8.32
N GLY A 330 -2.21 1.47 -8.08
CA GLY A 330 -3.34 0.56 -7.98
C GLY A 330 -3.52 -0.36 -9.16
N LYS A 331 -3.34 0.14 -10.39
CA LYS A 331 -3.45 -0.66 -11.63
C LYS A 331 -2.40 -1.78 -11.75
N TRP A 332 -1.27 -1.65 -11.06
CA TRP A 332 -0.17 -2.61 -11.07
C TRP A 332 -0.25 -3.60 -9.92
N ARG A 333 -0.89 -3.24 -8.80
CA ARG A 333 -1.04 -4.11 -7.62
C ARG A 333 -2.33 -4.91 -7.61
N SER A 334 -3.38 -4.33 -8.17
CA SER A 334 -4.70 -4.96 -8.31
C SER A 334 -4.68 -5.99 -9.42
N GLY A 335 -5.49 -7.04 -9.29
CA GLY A 335 -5.48 -8.17 -10.22
C GLY A 335 -6.66 -9.09 -10.01
N GLN A 336 -6.59 -10.25 -10.65
CA GLN A 336 -7.61 -11.27 -10.60
C GLN A 336 -7.02 -12.66 -10.79
N PHE A 337 -7.71 -13.69 -10.32
CA PHE A 337 -7.30 -15.07 -10.48
C PHE A 337 -8.52 -15.98 -10.64
N GLN A 338 -8.37 -17.00 -11.49
CA GLN A 338 -9.35 -18.05 -11.71
C GLN A 338 -8.73 -19.43 -11.40
N PRO A 339 -9.08 -20.06 -10.26
CA PRO A 339 -8.69 -21.44 -9.96
C PRO A 339 -9.33 -22.46 -10.92
N GLU A 340 -8.81 -23.68 -10.90
CA GLU A 340 -9.50 -24.83 -11.47
C GLU A 340 -10.42 -25.44 -10.43
N ILE A 341 -11.67 -25.71 -10.82
CA ILE A 341 -12.65 -26.43 -10.00
C ILE A 341 -12.81 -27.83 -10.57
N GLY A 342 -12.60 -28.86 -9.76
CA GLY A 342 -12.66 -30.26 -10.22
C GLY A 342 -11.65 -30.61 -11.32
N GLY A 343 -10.51 -29.91 -11.38
CA GLY A 343 -9.46 -30.12 -12.40
C GLY A 343 -9.78 -29.48 -13.77
N LYS A 344 -10.74 -28.54 -13.81
CA LYS A 344 -11.11 -27.79 -15.02
C LYS A 344 -11.19 -26.31 -14.71
N ARG A 345 -10.73 -25.47 -15.65
CA ARG A 345 -11.04 -24.04 -15.68
C ARG A 345 -12.26 -23.81 -16.56
N ALA A 346 -13.44 -23.64 -15.95
CA ALA A 346 -14.67 -23.34 -16.69
C ALA A 346 -14.67 -21.90 -17.23
N THR A 347 -15.63 -21.57 -18.09
CA THR A 347 -15.86 -20.17 -18.49
C THR A 347 -16.49 -19.42 -17.32
N ILE A 348 -16.06 -18.18 -17.06
CA ILE A 348 -16.72 -17.28 -16.11
C ILE A 348 -18.00 -16.75 -16.78
N LEU A 349 -19.17 -17.11 -16.26
CA LEU A 349 -20.46 -16.81 -16.90
C LEU A 349 -21.04 -15.47 -16.41
N ASP A 350 -20.97 -15.20 -15.12
CA ASP A 350 -21.64 -14.09 -14.45
C ASP A 350 -20.78 -13.56 -13.29
N PRO A 351 -19.61 -12.98 -13.58
CA PRO A 351 -18.70 -12.57 -12.52
C PRO A 351 -19.33 -11.50 -11.62
N ALA A 352 -19.24 -11.70 -10.31
CA ALA A 352 -19.66 -10.71 -9.33
C ALA A 352 -18.87 -9.40 -9.47
N ASP A 353 -19.53 -8.29 -9.16
CA ASP A 353 -18.88 -6.99 -9.06
C ASP A 353 -19.35 -6.20 -7.83
N ALA A 354 -18.46 -5.40 -7.25
CA ALA A 354 -18.73 -4.73 -5.99
C ALA A 354 -18.39 -3.24 -6.05
N THR A 355 -19.25 -2.41 -5.46
CA THR A 355 -18.88 -1.04 -5.08
C THR A 355 -18.52 -1.02 -3.60
N VAL A 356 -17.25 -0.78 -3.30
CA VAL A 356 -16.73 -0.60 -1.94
C VAL A 356 -16.79 0.88 -1.57
N LYS A 357 -17.25 1.19 -0.36
CA LYS A 357 -17.19 2.56 0.18
C LYS A 357 -16.47 2.58 1.52
N ALA A 358 -15.82 3.71 1.78
CA ALA A 358 -15.13 3.95 3.04
C ALA A 358 -15.32 5.41 3.49
N PHE A 359 -15.50 5.62 4.80
CA PHE A 359 -15.41 6.93 5.44
C PHE A 359 -15.00 6.76 6.91
N PHE A 360 -14.62 7.84 7.57
CA PHE A 360 -14.29 7.78 8.99
C PHE A 360 -15.09 8.79 9.82
N LYS A 361 -15.30 8.46 11.10
CA LYS A 361 -15.82 9.39 12.12
C LYS A 361 -15.21 9.05 13.48
N GLY A 362 -14.50 10.01 14.08
CA GLY A 362 -13.75 9.76 15.31
C GLY A 362 -12.65 8.72 15.09
N ASN A 363 -12.64 7.65 15.89
CA ASN A 363 -11.70 6.53 15.78
C ASN A 363 -12.18 5.41 14.86
N PHE A 364 -13.41 5.51 14.35
CA PHE A 364 -14.02 4.46 13.56
C PHE A 364 -13.81 4.66 12.07
N LEU A 365 -13.37 3.60 11.41
CA LEU A 365 -13.47 3.41 9.97
C LEU A 365 -14.75 2.65 9.67
N PHE A 366 -15.54 3.17 8.75
CA PHE A 366 -16.74 2.51 8.23
C PHE A 366 -16.44 2.02 6.82
N LEU A 367 -16.74 0.75 6.56
CA LEU A 367 -16.56 0.09 5.28
C LEU A 367 -17.89 -0.53 4.84
N SER A 368 -18.18 -0.48 3.54
CA SER A 368 -19.27 -1.23 2.95
C SER A 368 -18.84 -1.93 1.67
N ALA A 369 -19.57 -2.99 1.32
CA ALA A 369 -19.56 -3.57 -0.02
C ALA A 369 -21.01 -3.72 -0.53
N ASN A 370 -21.30 -3.17 -1.69
CA ASN A 370 -22.52 -3.42 -2.43
C ASN A 370 -22.19 -4.38 -3.58
N VAL A 371 -22.39 -5.67 -3.36
CA VAL A 371 -22.03 -6.74 -4.29
C VAL A 371 -23.23 -7.08 -5.17
N ARG A 372 -23.04 -7.02 -6.48
CA ARG A 372 -24.02 -7.40 -7.50
C ARG A 372 -23.57 -8.74 -8.05
N ASP A 373 -24.47 -9.71 -7.95
CA ASP A 373 -24.16 -11.10 -8.24
C ASP A 373 -25.43 -11.83 -8.65
N GLN A 374 -25.35 -12.73 -9.63
CA GLN A 374 -26.49 -13.49 -10.14
C GLN A 374 -26.59 -14.89 -9.53
N ALA A 375 -25.54 -15.35 -8.85
CA ALA A 375 -25.56 -16.54 -8.04
C ALA A 375 -24.82 -16.28 -6.72
N VAL A 376 -25.37 -16.73 -5.59
CA VAL A 376 -24.70 -16.59 -4.29
C VAL A 376 -24.54 -17.96 -3.65
N TRP A 377 -23.28 -18.34 -3.41
CA TRP A 377 -22.90 -19.67 -2.93
C TRP A 377 -22.16 -19.64 -1.59
N SER A 378 -22.43 -20.69 -0.82
CA SER A 378 -21.84 -20.99 0.48
C SER A 378 -21.25 -22.40 0.45
N ILE A 379 -20.20 -22.58 -0.36
CA ILE A 379 -19.43 -23.83 -0.38
C ILE A 379 -18.18 -23.65 0.48
N ASN A 380 -17.93 -24.58 1.39
CA ASN A 380 -16.78 -24.54 2.29
C ASN A 380 -15.48 -24.98 1.59
N ASN A 381 -15.17 -24.36 0.45
CA ASN A 381 -13.92 -24.48 -0.30
C ASN A 381 -13.48 -23.06 -0.68
N PHE A 382 -12.22 -22.70 -0.41
CA PHE A 382 -11.69 -21.32 -0.50
C PHE A 382 -12.00 -20.60 -1.82
N ASP A 383 -12.12 -21.37 -2.90
CA ASP A 383 -12.31 -20.90 -4.26
C ASP A 383 -13.77 -20.94 -4.74
N GLN A 384 -14.73 -21.33 -3.90
CA GLN A 384 -16.12 -21.63 -4.34
C GLN A 384 -17.19 -20.99 -3.44
N TRP A 385 -16.86 -19.91 -2.73
CA TRP A 385 -17.85 -19.15 -1.97
C TRP A 385 -17.84 -17.69 -2.33
N ASP A 386 -18.96 -17.05 -2.05
CA ASP A 386 -19.17 -15.62 -2.23
C ASP A 386 -18.91 -14.84 -0.95
N GLY A 387 -18.20 -13.74 -1.10
CA GLY A 387 -17.93 -12.85 0.02
C GLY A 387 -16.86 -11.83 -0.27
N ILE A 388 -16.48 -11.10 0.76
CA ILE A 388 -15.46 -10.07 0.67
C ILE A 388 -14.44 -10.22 1.80
N ARG A 389 -13.19 -9.88 1.47
CA ARG A 389 -12.11 -9.70 2.44
C ARG A 389 -11.65 -8.26 2.40
N PHE A 390 -11.73 -7.56 3.54
CA PHE A 390 -10.94 -6.36 3.76
C PHE A 390 -9.62 -6.72 4.42
N ILE A 391 -8.55 -6.00 4.12
CA ILE A 391 -7.23 -6.24 4.71
C ILE A 391 -6.71 -4.93 5.26
N ILE A 392 -6.41 -4.88 6.56
CA ILE A 392 -5.87 -3.69 7.22
C ILE A 392 -4.55 -4.06 7.90
N ASN A 393 -3.50 -3.26 7.70
CA ASN A 393 -2.26 -3.47 8.44
C ASN A 393 -2.44 -3.01 9.90
N ASP A 394 -2.08 -3.87 10.85
CA ASP A 394 -2.04 -3.60 12.28
C ASP A 394 -0.73 -2.87 12.60
N ARG A 395 -0.83 -1.60 13.02
CA ARG A 395 0.32 -0.75 13.30
C ARG A 395 1.00 -1.06 14.63
N ALA A 396 0.35 -1.84 15.51
CA ALA A 396 0.91 -2.24 16.80
C ALA A 396 1.59 -3.61 16.78
N LYS A 397 1.40 -4.40 15.72
CA LYS A 397 1.92 -5.77 15.64
C LYS A 397 2.75 -6.00 14.40
N ARG A 398 3.81 -6.78 14.56
CA ARG A 398 4.73 -7.17 13.49
C ARG A 398 4.87 -8.68 13.42
N ASP A 399 5.11 -9.20 12.24
CA ASP A 399 5.46 -10.61 12.08
C ASP A 399 6.81 -10.87 12.77
N PRO A 400 6.99 -12.03 13.44
CA PRO A 400 8.20 -12.29 14.22
C PRO A 400 9.44 -12.59 13.37
N ASP A 401 9.27 -12.97 12.10
CA ASP A 401 10.36 -13.48 11.26
C ASP A 401 11.12 -12.35 10.55
N GLU A 402 10.39 -11.35 10.09
CA GLU A 402 10.89 -10.23 9.29
C GLU A 402 10.45 -8.89 9.88
N GLY A 403 9.51 -8.86 10.83
CA GLY A 403 9.18 -7.61 11.50
C GLY A 403 8.35 -6.66 10.64
N ASN A 404 7.70 -7.11 9.56
CA ASN A 404 6.74 -6.29 8.81
C ASN A 404 5.43 -6.16 9.58
N LEU A 405 4.61 -5.15 9.28
CA LEU A 405 3.31 -5.03 9.94
C LEU A 405 2.43 -6.26 9.67
N LEU A 406 1.75 -6.74 10.71
CA LEU A 406 0.77 -7.81 10.52
C LEU A 406 -0.39 -7.33 9.67
N ARG A 407 -0.76 -8.13 8.68
CA ARG A 407 -1.84 -7.88 7.74
C ARG A 407 -3.08 -8.60 8.25
N ARG A 408 -4.06 -7.87 8.79
CA ARG A 408 -5.29 -8.44 9.34
C ARG A 408 -6.31 -8.61 8.24
N GLU A 409 -6.54 -9.85 7.83
CA GLU A 409 -7.64 -10.20 6.96
C GLU A 409 -8.94 -10.22 7.76
N LEU A 410 -9.95 -9.51 7.23
CA LEU A 410 -11.28 -9.37 7.80
C LEU A 410 -12.28 -9.91 6.78
N THR A 411 -12.46 -11.24 6.77
CA THR A 411 -13.30 -11.93 5.78
C THR A 411 -14.72 -12.11 6.29
N VAL A 412 -15.66 -11.77 5.42
CA VAL A 412 -17.10 -12.00 5.58
C VAL A 412 -17.57 -12.83 4.40
N ARG A 413 -18.16 -13.99 4.68
CA ARG A 413 -18.86 -14.85 3.71
C ARG A 413 -20.17 -15.34 4.33
N PHE A 414 -20.86 -16.27 3.68
CA PHE A 414 -22.16 -16.77 4.16
C PHE A 414 -22.13 -18.24 4.52
N ASP A 415 -23.03 -18.64 5.42
CA ASP A 415 -23.47 -20.02 5.59
C ASP A 415 -24.64 -20.35 4.63
N PRO A 416 -25.03 -21.63 4.48
CA PRO A 416 -26.12 -22.02 3.59
C PRO A 416 -27.51 -21.43 3.94
N THR A 417 -27.65 -20.78 5.10
CA THR A 417 -28.89 -20.14 5.55
C THR A 417 -28.89 -18.62 5.33
N GLY A 418 -27.84 -18.06 4.73
CA GLY A 418 -27.70 -16.61 4.53
C GLY A 418 -27.14 -15.86 5.73
N LYS A 419 -26.72 -16.56 6.80
CA LYS A 419 -26.07 -15.90 7.93
C LYS A 419 -24.60 -15.63 7.63
N PRO A 420 -24.04 -14.54 8.17
CA PRO A 420 -22.62 -14.26 7.97
C PRO A 420 -21.75 -15.27 8.72
N ILE A 421 -20.69 -15.70 8.05
CA ILE A 421 -19.53 -16.36 8.64
C ILE A 421 -18.38 -15.35 8.63
N PHE A 422 -17.82 -15.11 9.81
CA PHE A 422 -16.65 -14.26 9.99
C PHE A 422 -15.40 -15.14 10.09
N GLU A 423 -14.36 -14.81 9.34
CA GLU A 423 -13.11 -15.58 9.30
C GLU A 423 -11.87 -14.73 9.56
N ASN A 424 -10.72 -15.41 9.64
CA ASN A 424 -9.42 -14.83 9.88
C ASN A 424 -9.38 -14.01 11.20
N PHE A 425 -8.99 -12.73 11.14
CA PHE A 425 -8.87 -11.90 12.33
C PHE A 425 -10.20 -11.29 12.78
N LEU A 426 -11.24 -11.36 11.95
CA LEU A 426 -12.51 -10.68 12.19
C LEU A 426 -13.25 -11.20 13.44
N PRO A 427 -13.40 -12.52 13.69
CA PRO A 427 -14.03 -13.00 14.93
C PRO A 427 -13.32 -12.50 16.18
N PHE A 428 -11.98 -12.53 16.20
CA PHE A 428 -11.21 -12.02 17.34
C PHE A 428 -11.42 -10.51 17.53
N LEU A 429 -11.47 -9.74 16.44
CA LEU A 429 -11.72 -8.31 16.50
C LEU A 429 -13.12 -7.97 17.03
N ILE A 430 -14.15 -8.74 16.66
CA ILE A 430 -15.52 -8.58 17.14
C ILE A 430 -15.65 -9.06 18.60
N ASP A 431 -15.33 -10.32 18.86
CA ASP A 431 -15.72 -11.00 20.10
C ASP A 431 -14.75 -10.72 21.25
N SER A 432 -13.45 -10.69 20.94
CA SER A 432 -12.40 -10.56 21.97
C SER A 432 -11.98 -9.11 22.19
N LEU A 433 -11.81 -8.33 21.11
CA LEU A 433 -11.38 -6.93 21.22
C LEU A 433 -12.55 -5.93 21.30
N GLN A 434 -13.77 -6.37 20.96
CA GLN A 434 -14.95 -5.49 20.83
C GLN A 434 -14.66 -4.28 19.93
N GLY A 435 -13.83 -4.51 18.92
CA GLY A 435 -13.27 -3.51 18.03
C GLY A 435 -13.96 -3.43 16.67
N ALA A 436 -14.92 -4.31 16.40
CA ALA A 436 -15.70 -4.26 15.16
C ALA A 436 -17.17 -4.59 15.38
N LYS A 437 -18.01 -4.03 14.52
CA LYS A 437 -19.39 -4.46 14.28
C LYS A 437 -19.53 -4.77 12.80
N VAL A 438 -20.22 -5.86 12.49
CA VAL A 438 -20.43 -6.30 11.11
C VAL A 438 -21.86 -6.76 10.96
N SER A 439 -22.49 -6.38 9.85
CA SER A 439 -23.77 -6.93 9.44
C SER A 439 -23.77 -7.16 7.94
N VAL A 440 -24.64 -8.07 7.51
CA VAL A 440 -24.85 -8.43 6.11
C VAL A 440 -26.34 -8.42 5.80
N GLY A 441 -26.69 -8.06 4.57
CA GLY A 441 -28.06 -8.11 4.08
C GLY A 441 -28.11 -8.73 2.70
N MET A 442 -29.07 -9.61 2.46
CA MET A 442 -29.36 -10.13 1.12
C MET A 442 -30.20 -9.12 0.36
N LYS A 443 -29.88 -8.90 -0.92
CA LYS A 443 -30.74 -8.09 -1.78
C LYS A 443 -32.05 -8.83 -2.08
N PRO A 444 -33.10 -8.11 -2.53
CA PRO A 444 -34.35 -8.75 -2.93
C PRO A 444 -34.12 -9.93 -3.89
N ASN A 445 -34.87 -11.00 -3.68
CA ASN A 445 -34.84 -12.23 -4.48
C ASN A 445 -33.52 -13.00 -4.51
N THR A 446 -32.58 -12.70 -3.61
CA THR A 446 -31.33 -13.49 -3.50
C THR A 446 -31.54 -14.73 -2.64
N THR A 447 -31.25 -15.92 -3.17
CA THR A 447 -31.31 -17.17 -2.41
C THR A 447 -30.00 -17.95 -2.51
N ILE A 448 -29.39 -18.22 -1.35
CA ILE A 448 -28.11 -18.92 -1.31
C ILE A 448 -28.24 -20.36 -1.81
N ASN A 449 -27.23 -20.79 -2.58
CA ASN A 449 -27.07 -22.16 -3.07
C ASN A 449 -28.20 -22.65 -4.00
N ASN A 450 -28.81 -21.75 -4.76
CA ASN A 450 -29.90 -22.10 -5.67
C ASN A 450 -29.55 -21.77 -7.13
N ALA A 451 -29.11 -22.80 -7.87
CA ALA A 451 -28.78 -22.67 -9.30
C ALA A 451 -30.00 -22.36 -10.20
N GLY A 452 -31.22 -22.34 -9.67
CA GLY A 452 -32.45 -22.01 -10.41
C GLY A 452 -32.85 -20.54 -10.35
N ASP A 453 -32.23 -19.76 -9.47
CA ASP A 453 -32.56 -18.35 -9.27
C ASP A 453 -31.59 -17.44 -10.04
N THR A 454 -31.98 -16.18 -10.17
CA THR A 454 -31.10 -15.10 -10.62
C THR A 454 -31.06 -14.08 -9.50
N ASP A 455 -30.00 -14.14 -8.72
CA ASP A 455 -29.81 -13.32 -7.53
C ASP A 455 -29.55 -11.85 -7.90
N GLN A 456 -29.58 -10.98 -6.90
CA GLN A 456 -29.17 -9.58 -7.04
C GLN A 456 -27.88 -9.28 -6.27
N GLY A 457 -27.40 -10.25 -5.48
CA GLY A 457 -26.23 -10.18 -4.61
C GLY A 457 -26.57 -9.74 -3.18
N TYR A 458 -25.64 -9.01 -2.55
CA TYR A 458 -25.72 -8.74 -1.11
C TYR A 458 -25.04 -7.42 -0.72
N TRP A 459 -25.30 -6.99 0.52
CA TRP A 459 -24.66 -5.87 1.17
C TRP A 459 -23.86 -6.34 2.38
N ILE A 460 -22.72 -5.70 2.60
CA ILE A 460 -21.89 -5.89 3.79
C ILE A 460 -21.61 -4.51 4.37
N GLU A 461 -21.72 -4.40 5.68
CA GLU A 461 -21.38 -3.21 6.46
C GLU A 461 -20.44 -3.55 7.61
N MET A 462 -19.45 -2.69 7.85
CA MET A 462 -18.51 -2.86 8.94
C MET A 462 -18.16 -1.52 9.56
N ALA A 463 -18.15 -1.47 10.89
CA ALA A 463 -17.52 -0.40 11.66
C ALA A 463 -16.32 -0.97 12.42
N ILE A 464 -15.14 -0.35 12.28
CA ILE A 464 -13.88 -0.79 12.88
C ILE A 464 -13.30 0.32 13.75
N ASP A 465 -13.10 0.06 15.04
CA ASP A 465 -12.29 0.91 15.91
C ASP A 465 -10.80 0.72 15.58
N LEU A 466 -10.22 1.68 14.86
CA LEU A 466 -8.83 1.60 14.40
C LEU A 466 -7.81 1.59 15.56
N THR A 467 -8.21 2.04 16.77
CA THR A 467 -7.31 1.99 17.94
C THR A 467 -6.98 0.55 18.36
N LYS A 468 -7.85 -0.42 18.02
CA LYS A 468 -7.61 -1.85 18.24
C LYS A 468 -6.61 -2.46 17.26
N LEU A 469 -6.27 -1.72 16.20
CA LEU A 469 -5.27 -2.08 15.19
C LEU A 469 -4.02 -1.18 15.27
N GLY A 470 -3.81 -0.52 16.42
CA GLY A 470 -2.61 0.28 16.68
C GLY A 470 -2.57 1.64 16.00
N TYR A 471 -3.67 2.09 15.37
CA TYR A 471 -3.74 3.45 14.85
C TYR A 471 -3.95 4.44 15.99
N PRO A 472 -3.33 5.64 15.93
CA PRO A 472 -3.47 6.62 17.00
C PRO A 472 -4.93 7.09 17.18
N PRO A 473 -5.41 7.29 18.42
CA PRO A 473 -6.69 7.93 18.67
C PRO A 473 -6.77 9.32 18.01
N GLY A 474 -7.97 9.72 17.59
CA GLY A 474 -8.18 11.02 16.94
C GLY A 474 -7.43 11.15 15.61
N ARG A 475 -7.20 10.03 14.91
CA ARG A 475 -6.45 9.85 13.64
C ARG A 475 -4.93 9.93 13.72
N GLY A 476 -4.34 10.68 14.65
CA GLY A 476 -2.88 10.95 14.63
C GLY A 476 -2.41 11.49 13.28
N ASP A 477 -1.54 10.74 12.60
CA ASP A 477 -1.01 11.06 11.26
C ASP A 477 -2.04 10.91 10.12
N GLY A 478 -3.19 10.29 10.39
CA GLY A 478 -4.26 10.09 9.42
C GLY A 478 -3.99 9.01 8.37
N LEU A 479 -2.88 8.28 8.48
CA LEU A 479 -2.53 7.21 7.55
C LEU A 479 -3.39 5.98 7.80
N LEU A 480 -3.81 5.32 6.72
CA LEU A 480 -4.49 4.03 6.72
C LEU A 480 -3.87 3.14 5.63
N PHE A 481 -3.70 1.85 5.94
CA PHE A 481 -3.19 0.87 4.99
C PHE A 481 -4.22 -0.22 4.77
N ILE A 482 -4.88 -0.19 3.62
CA ILE A 482 -6.09 -0.97 3.36
C ILE A 482 -6.10 -1.60 1.97
N SER A 483 -6.81 -2.72 1.82
CA SER A 483 -7.07 -3.41 0.55
C SER A 483 -8.39 -4.18 0.62
N ALA A 484 -8.87 -4.66 -0.53
CA ALA A 484 -10.08 -5.46 -0.62
C ALA A 484 -9.99 -6.54 -1.70
N THR A 485 -10.58 -7.70 -1.43
CA THR A 485 -10.72 -8.83 -2.37
C THR A 485 -12.17 -9.30 -2.38
N LEU A 486 -12.75 -9.36 -3.57
CA LEU A 486 -14.05 -9.97 -3.83
C LEU A 486 -13.84 -11.43 -4.25
N PHE A 487 -14.62 -12.32 -3.67
CA PHE A 487 -14.68 -13.74 -3.97
C PHE A 487 -16.02 -14.03 -4.60
N ASP A 488 -15.98 -14.83 -5.65
CA ASP A 488 -17.13 -15.24 -6.43
C ASP A 488 -16.97 -16.73 -6.77
N GLY A 489 -17.96 -17.50 -6.33
CA GLY A 489 -17.85 -18.95 -6.19
C GLY A 489 -19.00 -19.72 -6.81
N ASP A 490 -19.29 -19.49 -8.08
CA ASP A 490 -20.52 -20.00 -8.66
C ASP A 490 -20.57 -21.49 -8.97
N SER A 491 -21.70 -22.08 -8.59
CA SER A 491 -22.09 -23.44 -8.96
C SER A 491 -23.42 -23.44 -9.71
N PHE A 492 -23.49 -24.25 -10.77
CA PHE A 492 -24.66 -24.34 -11.65
C PHE A 492 -25.21 -25.76 -11.68
N ALA A 493 -26.39 -25.94 -12.28
CA ALA A 493 -27.00 -27.25 -12.48
C ALA A 493 -26.08 -28.21 -13.26
N ASN A 494 -25.30 -27.67 -14.20
CA ASN A 494 -24.24 -28.39 -14.88
C ASN A 494 -22.90 -28.14 -14.19
N ALA A 495 -22.37 -29.15 -13.50
CA ALA A 495 -21.11 -29.05 -12.77
C ALA A 495 -19.90 -28.67 -13.66
N ALA A 496 -19.99 -28.86 -14.98
CA ALA A 496 -18.94 -28.46 -15.91
C ALA A 496 -18.81 -26.93 -16.06
N ASP A 497 -19.82 -26.19 -15.60
CA ASP A 497 -19.89 -24.73 -15.66
C ASP A 497 -19.51 -24.07 -14.32
N ASN A 498 -19.37 -24.87 -13.24
CA ASN A 498 -18.95 -24.36 -11.94
C ASN A 498 -17.57 -23.71 -12.03
N TYR A 499 -17.42 -22.53 -11.43
CA TYR A 499 -16.17 -21.82 -11.39
C TYR A 499 -15.92 -21.21 -10.01
N GLY A 500 -14.71 -20.69 -9.87
CA GLY A 500 -14.36 -19.76 -8.82
C GLY A 500 -13.59 -18.63 -9.45
N ASN A 501 -13.71 -17.43 -8.93
CA ASN A 501 -12.80 -16.34 -9.23
C ASN A 501 -12.60 -15.42 -8.04
N ARG A 502 -11.49 -14.68 -8.10
CA ARG A 502 -11.18 -13.61 -7.17
C ARG A 502 -10.71 -12.41 -7.94
N VAL A 503 -11.12 -11.24 -7.48
CA VAL A 503 -10.61 -9.96 -7.96
C VAL A 503 -10.28 -9.08 -6.76
N TRP A 504 -9.14 -8.39 -6.82
CA TRP A 504 -8.69 -7.58 -5.69
C TRP A 504 -8.24 -6.19 -6.11
N TRP A 505 -8.46 -5.24 -5.21
CA TRP A 505 -7.85 -3.93 -5.23
C TRP A 505 -6.66 -3.91 -4.26
N MET A 506 -5.48 -3.57 -4.79
CA MET A 506 -4.17 -3.56 -4.13
C MET A 506 -3.63 -4.91 -3.67
N ARG A 507 -4.36 -5.66 -2.83
CA ARG A 507 -3.86 -6.86 -2.16
C ARG A 507 -4.91 -7.97 -2.17
N GLU A 508 -4.56 -9.16 -2.69
CA GLU A 508 -5.43 -10.35 -2.68
C GLU A 508 -5.63 -10.91 -1.26
N GLY A 509 -4.55 -10.96 -0.48
CA GLY A 509 -4.52 -11.58 0.83
C GLY A 509 -3.24 -11.23 1.59
N SER A 510 -3.04 -11.81 2.76
CA SER A 510 -1.92 -11.48 3.65
C SER A 510 -0.55 -11.74 3.01
N PHE A 511 -0.43 -12.57 1.98
CA PHE A 511 0.84 -13.05 1.44
C PHE A 511 1.33 -12.33 0.18
N ASN A 512 0.50 -11.56 -0.52
CA ASN A 512 0.85 -10.95 -1.81
C ASN A 512 0.63 -9.44 -1.83
N ALA A 513 1.43 -8.72 -2.60
CA ALA A 513 1.32 -7.29 -2.89
C ALA A 513 1.46 -6.32 -1.69
N GLY A 514 1.24 -5.02 -1.91
CA GLY A 514 1.31 -3.95 -0.92
C GLY A 514 -0.05 -3.28 -0.79
N PRO A 515 -0.45 -2.78 0.40
CA PRO A 515 -1.76 -2.14 0.58
C PRO A 515 -1.83 -0.78 -0.11
N ALA A 516 -3.04 -0.23 -0.28
CA ALA A 516 -3.18 1.20 -0.53
C ALA A 516 -2.57 1.98 0.63
N TRP A 517 -1.81 3.01 0.31
CA TRP A 517 -1.60 4.09 1.24
C TRP A 517 -2.79 5.03 1.11
N ALA A 518 -3.68 4.96 2.10
CA ALA A 518 -4.83 5.83 2.22
C ALA A 518 -4.56 6.96 3.23
N LEU A 519 -5.18 8.10 2.98
CA LEU A 519 -5.24 9.21 3.92
C LEU A 519 -6.69 9.37 4.36
N MET A 520 -6.96 9.13 5.64
CA MET A 520 -8.13 9.74 6.25
C MET A 520 -7.90 11.26 6.21
N ASP A 521 -8.74 12.05 5.56
CA ASP A 521 -8.52 13.51 5.47
C ASP A 521 -9.64 14.25 6.22
N PRO A 522 -9.33 15.02 7.28
CA PRO A 522 -10.35 15.72 8.04
C PRO A 522 -10.99 16.88 7.27
N PHE A 523 -10.34 17.35 6.21
CA PHE A 523 -10.81 18.48 5.41
C PHE A 523 -11.64 18.05 4.21
N THR A 524 -11.44 16.82 3.71
CA THR A 524 -12.36 16.16 2.80
C THR A 524 -13.58 15.65 3.57
N VAL A 525 -14.53 16.56 3.85
CA VAL A 525 -15.79 16.25 4.55
C VAL A 525 -16.85 15.80 3.55
N LEU A 526 -17.56 14.70 3.86
CA LEU A 526 -18.70 14.28 3.05
C LEU A 526 -19.74 15.41 2.97
N PRO A 527 -20.32 15.66 1.78
CA PRO A 527 -21.34 16.68 1.63
C PRO A 527 -22.51 16.35 2.56
N PRO A 528 -23.17 17.35 3.18
CA PRO A 528 -24.32 17.09 4.03
C PRO A 528 -25.40 16.35 3.24
N PRO A 529 -26.27 15.56 3.91
CA PRO A 529 -27.46 15.03 3.26
C PRO A 529 -28.21 16.16 2.54
N PRO A 530 -28.76 15.93 1.33
CA PRO A 530 -29.58 16.94 0.68
C PRO A 530 -30.64 17.40 1.68
N ALA A 531 -30.71 18.72 1.91
CA ALA A 531 -31.75 19.28 2.75
C ALA A 531 -33.07 18.84 2.15
N VAL A 532 -33.88 18.12 2.93
CA VAL A 532 -35.27 17.91 2.56
C VAL A 532 -35.87 19.30 2.54
N THR A 533 -35.97 19.92 1.37
CA THR A 533 -36.88 21.03 1.15
C THR A 533 -38.25 20.43 1.40
N VAL A 534 -38.72 20.56 2.63
CA VAL A 534 -40.14 20.54 2.90
C VAL A 534 -40.66 21.68 2.04
N LEU A 535 -41.17 21.35 0.86
CA LEU A 535 -42.18 22.17 0.22
C LEU A 535 -43.31 22.21 1.24
N GLU A 536 -43.25 23.18 2.16
CA GLU A 536 -44.44 23.62 2.87
C GLU A 536 -45.43 23.91 1.76
N ARG A 537 -46.41 23.03 1.59
CA ARG A 537 -47.57 23.33 0.76
C ARG A 537 -48.18 24.57 1.38
N PRO A 538 -48.16 25.74 0.73
CA PRO A 538 -49.01 26.83 1.18
C PRO A 538 -50.43 26.33 0.94
N ASN A 539 -51.26 26.35 1.99
CA ASN A 539 -52.69 26.06 1.99
C ASN A 539 -53.08 24.62 2.38
N VAL A 540 -52.97 24.31 3.67
CA VAL A 540 -54.04 23.58 4.35
C VAL A 540 -54.63 24.52 5.40
N ILE A 541 -55.70 25.22 5.01
CA ILE A 541 -56.57 25.92 5.95
C ILE A 541 -57.25 24.84 6.80
N TRP A 542 -57.04 24.93 8.11
CA TRP A 542 -57.75 24.13 9.11
C TRP A 542 -59.26 24.40 9.02
N GLY A 543 -60.01 23.44 8.48
CA GLY A 543 -61.45 23.36 8.68
C GLY A 543 -61.75 22.83 10.07
N ALA A 544 -61.71 23.71 11.08
CA ALA A 544 -62.22 23.38 12.41
C ALA A 544 -63.75 23.55 12.42
N GLN A 545 -64.44 22.42 12.55
CA GLN A 545 -65.84 22.35 12.97
C GLN A 545 -66.02 23.07 14.32
N HIS A 546 -67.03 23.93 14.42
CA HIS A 546 -67.66 24.26 15.69
C HIS A 546 -69.18 24.25 15.56
N GLN A 547 -69.78 23.83 16.67
CA GLN A 547 -71.11 23.26 16.87
C GLN A 547 -72.28 24.26 16.81
N CYS A 548 -73.46 23.66 16.56
CA CYS A 548 -74.81 23.98 17.01
C CYS A 548 -75.07 25.27 17.82
N ALA A 549 -76.04 26.06 17.37
CA ALA A 549 -77.19 26.49 18.17
C ALA A 549 -78.33 27.02 17.28
N ASP A 550 -79.56 26.69 17.69
CA ASP A 550 -80.86 27.09 17.13
C ASP A 550 -81.04 28.60 16.91
N TYR A 551 -81.82 29.02 15.89
CA TYR A 551 -83.12 29.68 16.07
C TYR A 551 -83.75 30.14 14.73
N THR A 552 -84.98 29.67 14.49
CA THR A 552 -86.12 30.35 13.83
C THR A 552 -86.09 30.83 12.36
N ARG A 553 -87.13 30.32 11.67
CA ARG A 553 -88.15 31.01 10.85
C ARG A 553 -87.83 31.45 9.40
N ARG A 554 -88.70 30.87 8.55
CA ARG A 554 -89.55 31.49 7.51
C ARG A 554 -89.02 31.59 6.07
N GLN A 555 -89.75 30.83 5.25
CA GLN A 555 -90.46 31.24 4.02
C GLN A 555 -89.72 31.27 2.68
N ALA A 556 -90.27 30.39 1.81
CA ALA A 556 -90.74 30.65 0.45
C ALA A 556 -89.71 30.85 -0.67
N GLY A 557 -89.87 30.03 -1.70
CA GLY A 557 -89.15 30.06 -2.97
C GLY A 557 -88.99 28.66 -3.50
#